data_AF-G7LTY4-F1
#
_entry.id   AF-G7LTY4-F1
#
_cell.length_a   1.000
_cell.length_b   1.000
_cell.length_c   1.000
_cell.angle_alpha   90.00
_cell.angle_beta   90.00
_cell.angle_gamma   90.00
#
_symmetry.space_group_name_H-M   'P 1'
#
loop_
_entity.id
_entity.type
_entity.pdbx_description
1 polymer ?
#
loop_
_entity_poly.entity_id
_entity_poly.type
_entity_poly.pdbx_seq_one_letter_code
_entity_poly.pdbx_strand_id
1 'polypeptide(L)'
;MAALTELKPVDICESKITERGQTTIPATILRTLNLKKGVDRIQYRVLPNGDVLIPRKNDDESDPVIGRFLEFLARDIAANPATSLQPLSAELVDRIGGLVAGVEWGDLDSPLSDDED
;
A
#
# COMPACT_ATOMS: atom_id res chain seq x y z
N MET A 1 8.86 21.47 -4.21
CA MET A 1 7.64 21.84 -4.97
C MET A 1 7.80 21.32 -6.38
N ALA A 2 7.30 20.11 -6.64
CA ALA A 2 7.35 19.55 -7.99
C ALA A 2 6.18 20.12 -8.79
N ALA A 3 6.47 20.66 -9.96
CA ALA A 3 5.47 21.08 -10.93
C ALA A 3 4.67 19.84 -11.35
N LEU A 4 3.35 19.84 -11.10
CA LEU A 4 2.42 18.96 -11.81
C LEU A 4 2.25 19.54 -13.22
N THR A 5 3.28 19.40 -14.04
CA THR A 5 3.21 19.71 -15.46
C THR A 5 2.46 18.57 -16.14
N GLU A 6 1.24 18.85 -16.59
CA GLU A 6 0.46 18.12 -17.61
C GLU A 6 0.36 16.59 -17.43
N LEU A 7 -0.27 16.13 -16.34
CA LEU A 7 -0.75 14.76 -16.29
C LEU A 7 -2.06 14.65 -17.07
N LYS A 8 -2.02 13.96 -18.22
CA LYS A 8 -3.23 13.59 -18.96
C LYS A 8 -4.14 12.76 -18.03
N PRO A 9 -5.42 13.15 -17.85
CA PRO A 9 -6.32 12.40 -16.99
C PRO A 9 -6.54 10.99 -17.54
N VAL A 10 -6.42 10.00 -16.65
CA VAL A 10 -6.68 8.58 -16.97
C VAL A 10 -8.17 8.33 -17.17
N ASP A 11 -9.02 9.01 -16.40
CA ASP A 11 -10.48 8.97 -16.51
C ASP A 11 -11.07 10.37 -16.27
N ILE A 12 -12.15 10.71 -16.97
CA ILE A 12 -12.93 11.94 -16.75
C ILE A 12 -14.40 11.52 -16.52
N CYS A 13 -14.97 11.93 -15.39
CA CYS A 13 -16.37 11.70 -15.05
C CYS A 13 -16.93 12.95 -14.36
N GLU A 14 -18.23 13.17 -14.48
CA GLU A 14 -18.94 14.26 -13.82
C GLU A 14 -19.85 13.75 -12.71
N SER A 15 -20.16 14.61 -11.73
CA SER A 15 -21.09 14.32 -10.66
C SER A 15 -21.77 15.60 -10.20
N LYS A 16 -23.08 15.52 -9.95
CA LYS A 16 -23.86 16.65 -9.45
C LYS A 16 -23.74 16.75 -7.93
N ILE A 17 -23.50 17.96 -7.45
CA ILE A 17 -23.56 18.26 -6.01
C ILE A 17 -25.02 18.26 -5.56
N THR A 18 -25.33 17.52 -4.50
CA THR A 18 -26.66 17.48 -3.90
C THR A 18 -26.95 18.77 -3.12
N GLU A 19 -28.21 19.00 -2.76
CA GLU A 19 -28.60 20.15 -1.93
C GLU A 19 -27.87 20.23 -0.59
N ARG A 20 -27.37 19.09 -0.09
CA ARG A 20 -26.58 19.00 1.14
C ARG A 20 -25.08 19.19 0.92
N GLY A 21 -24.66 19.57 -0.28
CA GLY A 21 -23.25 19.75 -0.61
C GLY A 21 -22.46 18.44 -0.75
N GLN A 22 -23.13 17.31 -1.01
CA GLN A 22 -22.49 16.01 -1.15
C GLN A 22 -22.37 15.61 -2.62
N THR A 23 -21.33 14.86 -2.98
CA THR A 23 -21.15 14.23 -4.30
C THR A 23 -20.92 12.73 -4.14
N THR A 24 -21.49 11.94 -5.04
CA THR A 24 -21.19 10.51 -5.15
C THR A 24 -19.98 10.31 -6.05
N ILE A 25 -18.99 9.55 -5.60
CA ILE A 25 -17.83 9.19 -6.44
C ILE A 25 -18.29 8.16 -7.48
N PRO A 26 -18.12 8.42 -8.79
CA PRO A 26 -18.51 7.48 -9.84
C PRO A 26 -17.85 6.12 -9.68
N ALA A 27 -18.57 5.05 -10.04
CA ALA A 27 -18.07 3.67 -9.90
C ALA A 27 -16.76 3.42 -10.66
N THR A 28 -16.58 4.07 -11.83
CA THR A 28 -15.34 4.01 -12.60
C THR A 28 -14.16 4.53 -11.80
N ILE A 29 -14.29 5.72 -11.21
CA ILE A 29 -13.24 6.33 -10.38
C ILE A 29 -12.92 5.47 -9.15
N LEU A 30 -13.94 4.90 -8.48
CA LEU A 30 -13.72 3.98 -7.36
C LEU A 30 -12.90 2.75 -7.75
N ARG A 31 -13.16 2.16 -8.92
CA ARG A 31 -12.40 1.01 -9.43
C ARG A 31 -10.99 1.39 -9.85
N THR A 32 -10.84 2.48 -10.61
CA THR A 32 -9.52 2.97 -11.09
C THR A 32 -8.59 3.29 -9.92
N LEU A 33 -9.13 3.86 -8.83
CA LEU A 33 -8.35 4.19 -7.63
C LEU A 33 -8.35 3.07 -6.57
N ASN A 34 -9.01 1.94 -6.83
CA ASN A 34 -9.21 0.83 -5.91
C ASN A 34 -9.66 1.26 -4.50
N LEU A 35 -10.66 2.14 -4.44
CA LEU A 35 -11.19 2.71 -3.20
C LEU A 35 -12.28 1.81 -2.60
N LYS A 36 -12.11 1.41 -1.34
CA LYS A 36 -13.06 0.63 -0.55
C LYS A 36 -14.02 1.56 0.20
N LYS A 37 -15.31 1.45 -0.11
CA LYS A 37 -16.37 2.22 0.55
C LYS A 37 -16.40 1.89 2.06
N GLY A 38 -16.48 2.92 2.90
CA GLY A 38 -16.57 2.75 4.36
C GLY A 38 -15.23 2.49 5.06
N VAL A 39 -14.14 2.28 4.32
CA VAL A 39 -12.80 2.05 4.87
C VAL A 39 -11.86 3.18 4.47
N ASP A 40 -11.76 3.44 3.16
CA ASP A 40 -10.83 4.43 2.64
C ASP A 40 -11.30 5.85 2.90
N ARG A 41 -10.35 6.71 3.27
CA ARG A 41 -10.58 8.15 3.47
C ARG A 41 -9.94 8.91 2.31
N ILE A 42 -10.54 10.05 1.96
CA ILE A 42 -10.01 10.98 0.96
C ILE A 42 -9.84 12.35 1.59
N GLN A 43 -8.91 13.14 1.07
CA GLN A 43 -8.67 14.52 1.49
C GLN A 43 -9.00 15.46 0.33
N TYR A 44 -9.55 16.63 0.62
CA TYR A 44 -9.71 17.72 -0.36
C TYR A 44 -8.51 18.66 -0.24
N ARG A 45 -7.85 18.94 -1.36
CA ARG A 45 -6.77 19.95 -1.47
C ARG A 45 -7.16 20.98 -2.52
N VAL A 46 -7.34 22.22 -2.08
CA VAL A 46 -7.58 23.36 -2.98
C VAL A 46 -6.23 23.91 -3.43
N LEU A 47 -6.01 23.95 -4.73
CA LEU A 47 -4.79 24.49 -5.34
C LEU A 47 -4.94 26.00 -5.61
N PRO A 48 -3.83 26.75 -5.74
CA PRO A 48 -3.88 28.19 -5.98
C PRO A 48 -4.58 28.60 -7.30
N ASN A 49 -4.62 27.70 -8.28
CA ASN A 49 -5.30 27.93 -9.56
C ASN A 49 -6.82 27.70 -9.48
N GLY A 50 -7.35 27.29 -8.32
CA GLY A 50 -8.77 27.01 -8.10
C GLY A 50 -9.17 25.55 -8.32
N ASP A 51 -8.25 24.70 -8.80
CA ASP A 51 -8.52 23.26 -8.95
C ASP A 51 -8.58 22.57 -7.59
N VAL A 52 -9.37 21.49 -7.53
CA VAL A 52 -9.48 20.63 -6.35
C VAL A 52 -8.87 19.27 -6.64
N LEU A 53 -7.81 18.94 -5.91
CA LEU A 53 -7.25 17.59 -5.87
C LEU A 53 -7.89 16.79 -4.75
N ILE A 54 -8.29 15.56 -5.05
CA ILE A 54 -8.91 14.64 -4.07
C ILE A 54 -8.05 13.38 -3.93
N PRO A 55 -6.90 13.44 -3.23
CA PRO A 55 -6.09 12.25 -2.97
C PRO A 55 -6.73 11.32 -1.92
N ARG A 56 -6.38 10.04 -1.99
CA ARG A 56 -6.53 9.11 -0.86
C ARG A 56 -5.78 9.69 0.33
N LYS A 57 -6.46 9.78 1.48
CA LYS A 57 -5.83 10.09 2.75
C LYS A 57 -5.27 8.78 3.28
N ASN A 58 -3.98 8.59 3.10
CA ASN A 58 -3.28 7.59 3.88
C ASN A 58 -3.25 8.12 5.31
N ASP A 59 -3.88 7.38 6.22
CA ASP A 59 -3.49 7.47 7.63
C ASP A 59 -2.13 6.75 7.67
N ASP A 60 -1.08 7.44 7.18
CA ASP A 60 0.31 6.99 7.25
C ASP A 60 0.70 7.00 8.72
N GLU A 61 0.19 6.03 9.47
CA GLU A 61 0.92 5.45 10.57
C GLU A 61 2.01 4.58 9.93
N SER A 62 2.90 5.22 9.17
CA SER A 62 4.12 4.60 8.70
C SER A 62 4.80 4.08 9.95
N ASP A 63 4.99 2.78 10.04
CA ASP A 63 5.72 2.16 11.14
C ASP A 63 7.02 2.95 11.32
N PRO A 64 7.19 3.68 12.43
CA PRO A 64 8.34 4.57 12.60
C PRO A 64 9.64 3.77 12.73
N VAL A 65 9.54 2.46 13.02
CA VAL A 65 10.65 1.54 13.19
C VAL A 65 11.05 0.91 11.86
N ILE A 66 10.10 0.56 10.98
CA ILE A 66 10.44 -0.15 9.74
C ILE A 66 11.42 0.63 8.87
N GLY A 67 11.25 1.95 8.76
CA GLY A 67 12.16 2.80 7.99
C GLY A 67 13.59 2.78 8.55
N ARG A 68 13.73 2.82 9.88
CA ARG A 68 15.03 2.77 10.57
C ARG A 68 15.68 1.40 10.44
N PHE A 69 14.89 0.33 10.53
CA PHE A 69 15.37 -1.03 10.36
C PHE A 69 15.90 -1.27 8.95
N LEU A 70 15.16 -0.84 7.92
CA LEU A 70 15.60 -0.96 6.53
C LEU A 70 16.85 -0.11 6.24
N GLU A 71 16.93 1.10 6.82
CA GLU A 71 18.13 1.94 6.72
C GLU A 71 19.35 1.27 7.36
N PHE A 72 19.18 0.63 8.53
CA PHE A 72 20.21 -0.15 9.19
C PHE A 72 20.68 -1.33 8.31
N LEU A 73 19.74 -2.11 7.78
CA LEU A 73 20.05 -3.26 6.93
C LEU A 73 20.77 -2.83 5.64
N ALA A 74 20.30 -1.76 5.00
CA ALA A 74 20.93 -1.23 3.79
C ALA A 74 22.39 -0.80 4.05
N ARG A 75 22.65 -0.15 5.19
CA ARG A 75 24.02 0.23 5.59
C ARG A 75 24.90 -0.98 5.84
N ASP A 76 24.39 -1.99 6.53
CA ASP A 76 25.16 -3.20 6.82
C ASP A 76 25.51 -3.98 5.55
N ILE A 77 24.53 -4.17 4.65
CA ILE A 77 24.76 -4.82 3.34
C ILE A 77 25.81 -4.07 2.52
N ALA A 78 25.76 -2.73 2.50
CA ALA A 78 26.73 -1.92 1.76
C ALA A 78 28.14 -1.97 2.37
N ALA A 79 28.25 -2.03 3.70
CA ALA A 79 29.53 -2.10 4.40
C ALA A 79 30.17 -3.49 4.33
N ASN A 80 29.34 -4.55 4.34
CA ASN A 80 29.78 -5.93 4.49
C ASN A 80 29.18 -6.87 3.42
N PRO A 81 29.34 -6.58 2.12
CA PRO A 81 28.64 -7.30 1.05
C PRO A 81 28.98 -8.80 0.98
N ALA A 82 30.15 -9.21 1.46
CA ALA A 82 30.61 -10.60 1.43
C ALA A 82 30.07 -11.47 2.59
N THR A 83 29.60 -10.86 3.69
CA THR A 83 29.15 -11.58 4.89
C THR A 83 27.68 -11.34 5.20
N SER A 84 27.13 -10.17 4.89
CA SER A 84 25.74 -9.82 5.18
C SER A 84 24.74 -10.43 4.20
N LEU A 85 25.19 -10.88 3.03
CA LEU A 85 24.38 -11.61 2.05
C LEU A 85 25.02 -12.96 1.76
N GLN A 86 24.48 -14.02 2.36
CA GLN A 86 24.88 -15.38 2.07
C GLN A 86 23.78 -16.11 1.29
N PRO A 87 24.13 -16.86 0.22
CA PRO A 87 23.16 -17.69 -0.46
C PRO A 87 22.66 -18.79 0.50
N LEU A 88 21.40 -19.19 0.35
CA LEU A 88 20.90 -20.36 1.04
C LEU A 88 21.66 -21.60 0.56
N SER A 89 22.15 -22.41 1.50
CA SER A 89 22.77 -23.70 1.18
C SER A 89 21.69 -24.71 0.77
N ALA A 90 22.04 -25.65 -0.11
CA ALA A 90 21.16 -26.75 -0.49
C ALA A 90 20.67 -27.54 0.74
N GLU A 91 21.54 -27.77 1.72
CA GLU A 91 21.20 -28.43 2.98
C GLU A 91 20.13 -27.66 3.78
N LEU A 92 20.23 -26.34 3.85
CA LEU A 92 19.23 -25.52 4.54
C LEU A 92 17.88 -25.57 3.82
N VAL A 93 17.89 -25.54 2.48
CA VAL A 93 16.68 -25.66 1.67
C VAL A 93 16.01 -27.01 1.90
N ASP A 94 16.77 -28.12 1.86
CA ASP A 94 16.25 -29.46 2.11
C ASP A 94 15.68 -29.58 3.52
N ARG A 95 16.36 -29.00 4.51
CA ARG A 95 15.90 -29.02 5.91
C ARG A 95 14.62 -28.21 6.10
N ILE A 96 14.52 -27.02 5.48
CA ILE A 96 13.29 -26.23 5.48
C ILE A 96 12.17 -27.03 4.81
N GLY A 97 12.44 -27.63 3.64
CA GLY A 97 11.49 -28.46 2.91
C GLY A 97 10.94 -29.62 3.74
N GLY A 98 11.81 -30.32 4.48
CA GLY A 98 11.40 -31.39 5.40
C GLY A 98 10.57 -30.89 6.59
N LEU A 99 10.87 -29.71 7.13
CA LEU A 99 10.11 -29.12 8.25
C LEU A 99 8.72 -28.65 7.85
N VAL A 100 8.56 -28.14 6.63
CA VAL A 100 7.26 -27.65 6.12
C VAL A 100 6.46 -28.73 5.40
N ALA A 101 7.03 -29.94 5.23
CA ALA A 101 6.37 -31.03 4.55
C ALA A 101 5.09 -31.45 5.30
N GLY A 102 3.96 -31.45 4.59
CA GLY A 102 2.66 -31.84 5.15
C GLY A 102 1.95 -30.77 5.96
N VAL A 103 2.48 -29.54 6.03
CA VAL A 103 1.75 -28.40 6.60
C VAL A 103 0.72 -27.91 5.58
N GLU A 104 -0.55 -27.87 5.97
CA GLU A 104 -1.63 -27.24 5.19
C GLU A 104 -1.66 -25.74 5.51
N TRP A 105 -1.24 -24.91 4.56
CA TRP A 105 -1.07 -23.46 4.78
C TRP A 105 -2.34 -22.63 4.57
N GLY A 106 -3.39 -23.20 3.97
CA GLY A 106 -4.59 -22.42 3.62
C GLY A 106 -4.28 -21.21 2.73
N ASP A 107 -5.13 -20.18 2.81
CA ASP A 107 -4.92 -18.89 2.14
C ASP A 107 -4.38 -17.87 3.17
N LEU A 108 -3.09 -17.55 3.10
CA LEU A 108 -2.43 -16.58 4.00
C LEU A 108 -2.92 -15.14 3.79
N ASP A 109 -3.52 -14.83 2.64
CA ASP A 109 -4.05 -13.51 2.35
C ASP A 109 -5.51 -13.36 2.82
N SER A 110 -6.12 -14.44 3.31
CA SER A 110 -7.46 -14.39 3.88
C SER A 110 -7.45 -13.64 5.23
N PRO A 111 -8.49 -12.84 5.54
CA PRO A 111 -8.64 -12.25 6.86
C PRO A 111 -8.65 -13.33 7.93
N LEU A 112 -7.98 -13.09 9.05
CA LEU A 112 -8.10 -13.94 10.25
C LEU A 112 -9.59 -14.02 10.64
N SER A 113 -10.05 -15.21 10.97
CA SER A 113 -11.39 -15.39 11.54
C SER A 113 -11.46 -14.74 12.91
N ASP A 114 -12.59 -14.13 13.25
CA ASP A 114 -12.86 -13.55 14.58
C ASP A 114 -13.11 -14.63 15.65
N ASP A 115 -13.05 -15.91 15.29
CA ASP A 115 -13.28 -17.02 16.21
C ASP A 115 -12.04 -17.24 17.10
N GLU A 116 -12.12 -16.72 18.33
CA GLU A 116 -11.27 -17.12 19.47
C GLU A 116 -11.81 -18.44 20.04
N ASP A 117 -11.15 -19.56 19.72
CA ASP A 117 -11.21 -20.78 20.56
C ASP A 117 -10.09 -20.73 21.63
#